data_AF-A0A4P5U449-F1
#
_entry.id   AF-A0A4P5U449-F1
#
_cell.length_a   1.000
_cell.length_b   1.000
_cell.length_c   1.000
_cell.angle_alpha   90.00
_cell.angle_beta   90.00
_cell.angle_gamma   90.00
#
_symmetry.space_group_name_H-M   'P 1'
#
loop_
_entity.id
_entity.type
_entity.pdbx_description
1 polymer ?
#
loop_
_entity_poly.entity_id
_entity_poly.type
_entity_poly.pdbx_seq_one_letter_code
_entity_poly.pdbx_strand_id
1 'polypeptide(L)'
;MKRGDLVTIALQGDYGKPRPALIVQSDLFNEHPSVTILPVTCELRETPLFRIRVMPNAVNGLQKSSDIMVDKVQSVPRERIGEAFGHISAEQMLEVSRSLALFLGVI
;
A
#
# COMPACT_ATOMS: atom_id res chain seq x y z
N MET A 1 -3.00 -0.95 -12.86
CA MET A 1 -2.31 -1.13 -11.57
C MET A 1 -0.85 -0.80 -11.80
N LYS A 2 -0.37 0.23 -11.14
CA LYS A 2 1.02 0.71 -11.16
C LYS A 2 1.52 0.92 -9.75
N ARG A 3 2.84 0.94 -9.59
CA ARG A 3 3.49 1.33 -8.34
C ARG A 3 3.00 2.71 -7.89
N GLY A 4 2.58 2.82 -6.63
CA GLY A 4 2.01 4.05 -6.05
C GLY A 4 0.48 4.09 -6.06
N ASP A 5 -0.19 3.21 -6.80
CA ASP A 5 -1.65 3.13 -6.81
C ASP A 5 -2.18 2.63 -5.45
N LEU A 6 -3.26 3.26 -4.99
CA LEU A 6 -4.07 2.78 -3.88
C LEU A 6 -5.24 1.96 -4.44
N VAL A 7 -5.34 0.73 -3.96
CA VAL A 7 -6.29 -0.29 -4.41
C VAL A 7 -7.04 -0.86 -3.21
N THR A 8 -8.16 -1.53 -3.47
CA THR A 8 -8.79 -2.38 -2.44
C THR A 8 -8.35 -3.82 -2.62
N ILE A 9 -8.14 -4.54 -1.50
CA ILE A 9 -7.84 -5.98 -1.51
C ILE A 9 -8.90 -6.75 -0.72
N ALA A 10 -9.25 -7.93 -1.23
CA ALA A 10 -10.08 -8.89 -0.52
C ALA A 10 -9.19 -10.01 0.07
N LEU A 11 -9.06 -10.04 1.40
CA LEU A 11 -8.37 -11.13 2.11
C LEU A 11 -9.39 -12.21 2.49
N GLN A 12 -9.06 -13.49 2.27
CA GLN A 12 -9.91 -14.62 2.68
C GLN A 12 -9.97 -14.69 4.22
N GLY A 13 -11.18 -14.86 4.77
CA GLY A 13 -11.42 -15.11 6.21
C GLY A 13 -12.23 -14.03 6.95
N ASP A 14 -12.31 -12.81 6.43
CA ASP A 14 -12.82 -11.63 7.17
C ASP A 14 -14.24 -11.15 6.77
N TYR A 15 -15.05 -11.97 6.09
CA TYR A 15 -16.36 -11.53 5.55
C TYR A 15 -16.25 -10.21 4.72
N GLY A 16 -15.23 -10.12 3.87
CA GLY A 16 -15.32 -9.37 2.63
C GLY A 16 -15.34 -7.84 2.71
N LYS A 17 -14.88 -7.21 3.80
CA LYS A 17 -14.65 -5.74 3.74
C LYS A 17 -13.39 -5.46 2.93
N PRO A 18 -13.50 -4.79 1.77
CA PRO A 18 -12.33 -4.44 0.96
C PRO A 18 -11.43 -3.52 1.79
N ARG A 19 -10.16 -3.89 1.93
CA ARG A 19 -9.19 -3.10 2.70
C ARG A 19 -8.30 -2.31 1.75
N PRO A 20 -8.01 -1.03 2.03
CA PRO A 20 -7.10 -0.26 1.19
C PRO A 20 -5.67 -0.82 1.30
N ALA A 21 -4.95 -0.78 0.19
CA ALA A 21 -3.55 -1.17 0.09
C ALA A 21 -2.83 -0.32 -0.95
N LEU A 22 -1.54 -0.11 -0.75
CA LEU A 22 -0.63 0.56 -1.68
C LEU A 22 0.13 -0.47 -2.50
N ILE A 23 0.17 -0.31 -3.83
CA ILE A 23 1.04 -1.13 -4.69
C ILE A 23 2.48 -0.63 -4.60
N VAL A 24 3.40 -1.53 -4.25
CA VAL A 24 4.84 -1.23 -4.16
C VAL A 24 5.70 -1.99 -5.18
N GLN A 25 5.12 -3.00 -5.84
CA GLN A 25 5.75 -3.75 -6.91
C GLN A 25 6.21 -2.83 -8.05
N SER A 26 7.41 -3.09 -8.58
CA SER A 26 7.92 -2.39 -9.76
C SER A 26 7.04 -2.65 -10.97
N ASP A 27 6.79 -1.60 -11.76
CA ASP A 27 6.02 -1.67 -13.00
C ASP A 27 6.67 -2.60 -14.05
N LEU A 28 7.97 -2.91 -13.91
CA LEU A 28 8.69 -3.89 -14.73
C LEU A 28 8.10 -5.31 -14.61
N PHE A 29 7.41 -5.62 -13.51
CA PHE A 29 6.81 -6.93 -13.25
C PHE A 29 5.28 -6.91 -13.40
N ASN A 30 4.76 -6.08 -14.31
CA ASN A 30 3.32 -5.89 -14.48
C ASN A 30 2.56 -7.10 -15.07
N GLU A 31 3.27 -8.10 -15.57
CA GLU A 31 2.68 -9.36 -16.06
C GLU A 31 2.69 -10.48 -15.00
N HIS A 32 3.36 -10.27 -13.86
CA HIS A 32 3.46 -11.29 -12.81
C HIS A 32 2.09 -11.57 -12.18
N PRO A 33 1.69 -12.85 -11.93
CA PRO A 33 0.33 -13.22 -11.48
C PRO A 33 -0.06 -12.69 -10.09
N SER A 34 0.92 -12.32 -9.27
CA SER A 34 0.71 -11.63 -7.99
C SER A 34 1.26 -10.21 -8.02
N VAL A 35 0.70 -9.36 -7.15
CA VAL A 35 1.18 -7.99 -6.91
C VAL A 35 1.62 -7.84 -5.46
N THR A 36 2.80 -7.28 -5.24
CA THR A 36 3.29 -6.91 -3.91
C THR A 36 2.70 -5.57 -3.47
N ILE A 37 2.08 -5.58 -2.29
CA ILE A 37 1.36 -4.45 -1.70
C ILE A 37 1.79 -4.20 -0.25
N LEU A 38 1.47 -3.01 0.24
CA LEU A 38 1.48 -2.64 1.66
C LEU A 38 0.04 -2.32 2.09
N PRO A 39 -0.54 -3.01 3.09
CA PRO A 39 -1.88 -2.67 3.54
C PRO A 39 -1.91 -1.29 4.24
N VAL A 40 -3.06 -0.62 4.14
CA VAL A 40 -3.30 0.72 4.69
C VAL A 40 -4.35 0.62 5.79
N THR A 41 -4.15 1.32 6.90
CA THR A 41 -5.07 1.31 8.05
C THR A 41 -5.35 2.71 8.57
N CYS A 42 -6.56 2.96 9.07
CA CYS A 42 -6.87 4.18 9.83
C CYS A 42 -6.60 4.03 11.34
N GLU A 43 -6.13 2.85 11.78
CA GLU A 43 -5.62 2.64 13.13
C GLU A 43 -4.19 3.17 13.22
N LEU A 44 -4.07 4.44 13.62
CA LEU A 44 -2.82 5.18 13.65
C LEU A 44 -1.93 4.73 14.81
N ARG A 45 -0.61 4.65 14.56
CA ARG A 45 0.38 4.31 15.59
C ARG A 45 1.60 5.21 15.51
N GLU A 46 2.14 5.59 16.66
CA GLU A 46 3.36 6.40 16.78
C GLU A 46 4.63 5.56 16.54
N THR A 47 4.74 5.04 15.31
CA THR A 47 5.84 4.16 14.85
C THR A 47 6.35 4.62 13.48
N PRO A 48 6.94 5.83 13.38
CA PRO A 48 7.20 6.51 12.11
C PRO A 48 8.21 5.78 11.21
N LEU A 49 9.05 4.90 11.76
CA LEU A 49 10.05 4.15 10.97
C LEU A 49 9.42 3.19 9.94
N PHE A 50 8.22 2.68 10.20
CA PHE A 50 7.54 1.73 9.31
C PHE A 50 6.03 1.97 9.19
N ARG A 51 5.51 3.05 9.78
CA ARG A 51 4.14 3.54 9.59
C ARG A 51 4.18 4.92 8.96
N ILE A 52 3.99 4.95 7.65
CA ILE A 52 4.04 6.19 6.86
C ILE A 52 2.65 6.80 6.83
N ARG A 53 2.52 7.99 7.44
CA ARG A 53 1.25 8.70 7.57
C ARG A 53 0.85 9.33 6.23
N VAL A 54 -0.39 9.08 5.81
CA VAL A 54 -0.99 9.67 4.61
C VAL A 54 -2.26 10.42 5.01
N MET A 55 -2.29 11.72 4.70
CA MET A 55 -3.48 12.55 4.88
C MET A 55 -4.45 12.36 3.69
N PRO A 56 -5.77 12.33 3.94
CA PRO A 56 -6.75 12.17 2.88
C PRO A 56 -6.74 13.38 1.94
N ASN A 57 -6.82 13.13 0.63
CA ASN A 57 -6.96 14.17 -0.38
C ASN A 57 -7.68 13.62 -1.62
N ALA A 58 -8.02 14.51 -2.56
CA ALA A 58 -8.74 14.14 -3.78
C ALA A 58 -7.97 13.17 -4.70
N VAL A 59 -6.63 13.18 -4.65
CA VAL A 59 -5.77 12.36 -5.52
C VAL A 59 -5.61 10.93 -4.98
N ASN A 60 -5.48 10.79 -3.66
CA ASN A 60 -5.32 9.49 -3.02
C ASN A 60 -6.65 8.80 -2.67
N GLY A 61 -7.76 9.53 -2.67
CA GLY A 61 -9.10 8.99 -2.47
C GLY A 61 -9.38 8.47 -1.05
N LEU A 62 -8.43 8.63 -0.11
CA LEU A 62 -8.62 8.22 1.28
C LEU A 62 -9.64 9.15 1.96
N GLN A 63 -10.44 8.58 2.86
CA GLN A 63 -11.47 9.31 3.60
C GLN A 63 -11.03 9.74 5.01
N LYS A 64 -9.96 9.13 5.52
CA LYS A 64 -9.41 9.36 6.85
C LYS A 64 -7.89 9.37 6.77
N SER A 65 -7.28 10.05 7.74
CA SER A 65 -5.85 9.90 7.99
C SER A 65 -5.54 8.42 8.19
N SER A 66 -4.51 7.92 7.49
CA SER A 66 -4.20 6.50 7.43
C SER A 66 -2.69 6.26 7.43
N ASP A 67 -2.26 5.13 7.97
CA ASP A 67 -0.87 4.68 7.92
C ASP A 67 -0.70 3.58 6.87
N ILE A 68 0.31 3.72 6.02
CA ILE A 68 0.84 2.63 5.19
C ILE A 68 1.71 1.74 6.08
N MET A 69 1.41 0.45 6.14
CA MET A 69 2.07 -0.51 7.03
C MET A 69 3.25 -1.20 6.34
N VAL A 70 4.42 -0.58 6.37
CA VAL A 70 5.66 -1.11 5.74
C VAL A 70 6.04 -2.48 6.31
N ASP A 71 5.76 -2.70 7.59
CA ASP A 71 6.02 -3.96 8.31
C ASP A 71 5.12 -5.14 7.87
N LYS A 72 4.15 -4.89 6.99
CA LYS A 72 3.14 -5.86 6.54
C LYS A 72 3.17 -6.09 5.03
N VAL A 73 4.36 -5.99 4.41
CA VAL A 73 4.53 -6.30 2.98
C VAL A 73 4.06 -7.73 2.68
N GLN A 74 3.25 -7.86 1.63
CA GLN A 74 2.73 -9.15 1.17
C GLN A 74 2.45 -9.11 -0.34
N SER A 75 2.51 -10.28 -0.97
CA SER A 75 2.09 -10.46 -2.36
C SER A 75 0.76 -11.16 -2.40
N VAL A 76 -0.20 -10.60 -3.16
CA VAL A 76 -1.56 -11.16 -3.30
C VAL A 76 -1.85 -11.47 -4.77
N PRO A 77 -2.66 -12.51 -5.07
CA PRO A 77 -3.10 -12.78 -6.45
C PRO A 77 -3.80 -11.56 -7.06
N ARG A 78 -3.52 -11.25 -8.34
CA ARG A 78 -4.12 -10.10 -9.04
C ARG A 78 -5.64 -10.08 -9.01
N GLU A 79 -6.26 -11.25 -9.10
CA GLU A 79 -7.71 -11.43 -9.03
C GLU A 79 -8.34 -10.96 -7.70
N ARG A 80 -7.54 -10.79 -6.63
CA ARG A 80 -8.00 -10.29 -5.33
C ARG A 80 -7.83 -8.78 -5.16
N ILE A 81 -7.34 -8.10 -6.19
CA ILE A 81 -7.08 -6.66 -6.18
C ILE A 81 -8.17 -5.97 -6.99
N GLY A 82 -8.89 -5.06 -6.35
CA GLY A 82 -9.86 -4.19 -7.00
C GLY A 82 -9.20 -3.10 -7.84
N GLU A 83 -10.02 -2.28 -8.47
CA GLU A 83 -9.53 -1.12 -9.23
C GLU A 83 -8.77 -0.13 -8.34
N ALA A 84 -7.85 0.61 -8.96
CA ALA A 84 -7.17 1.71 -8.28
C ALA A 84 -8.17 2.85 -8.05
N PHE A 85 -8.29 3.30 -6.80
CA PHE A 85 -9.17 4.40 -6.42
C PHE A 85 -8.42 5.72 -6.18
N GLY A 86 -7.09 5.67 -6.17
CA GLY A 86 -6.25 6.84 -5.98
C GLY A 86 -4.77 6.51 -6.11
N HIS A 87 -3.93 7.49 -5.85
CA HIS A 87 -2.48 7.37 -5.95
C HIS A 87 -1.79 8.26 -4.90
N ILE A 88 -0.63 7.83 -4.39
CA ILE A 88 0.17 8.65 -3.46
C ILE A 88 1.15 9.55 -4.21
N SER A 89 1.62 10.64 -3.60
CA SER A 89 2.60 11.51 -4.26
C SER A 89 3.94 10.82 -4.48
N ALA A 90 4.76 11.33 -5.41
CA ALA A 90 6.12 10.83 -5.63
C ALA A 90 6.99 10.96 -4.37
N GLU A 91 6.79 12.01 -3.57
CA GLU A 91 7.47 12.23 -2.29
C GLU A 91 7.10 11.14 -1.28
N GLN A 92 5.81 10.85 -1.12
CA GLN A 92 5.32 9.76 -0.26
C GLN A 92 5.85 8.40 -0.73
N MET A 93 5.88 8.17 -2.05
CA MET A 93 6.42 6.93 -2.60
C MET A 93 7.93 6.78 -2.33
N LEU A 94 8.69 7.88 -2.32
CA LEU A 94 10.11 7.89 -1.95
C LEU A 94 10.30 7.55 -0.46
N GLU A 95 9.49 8.12 0.42
CA GLU A 95 9.49 7.82 1.86
C GLU A 95 9.16 6.34 2.13
N VAL A 96 8.13 5.80 1.46
CA VAL A 96 7.78 4.38 1.51
C VAL A 96 8.94 3.51 1.03
N SER A 97 9.61 3.89 -0.06
CA SER A 97 10.73 3.13 -0.61
C SER A 97 11.91 3.04 0.36
N ARG A 98 12.27 4.17 0.98
CA ARG A 98 13.36 4.23 1.98
C ARG A 98 13.02 3.40 3.20
N SER A 99 11.81 3.53 3.71
CA SER A 99 11.36 2.81 4.90
C SER A 99 11.27 1.31 4.64
N LEU A 100 10.83 0.90 3.44
CA LEU A 100 10.80 -0.52 3.05
C LEU A 100 12.22 -1.10 2.92
N ALA A 101 13.15 -0.35 2.31
CA ALA A 101 14.54 -0.77 2.22
C ALA A 101 15.19 -0.94 3.60
N LEU A 102 14.97 0.03 4.49
CA LEU A 102 15.41 -0.03 5.89
C LEU A 102 14.80 -1.22 6.63
N PHE A 103 13.48 -1.43 6.52
CA PHE A 103 12.77 -2.52 7.20
C PHE A 103 13.26 -3.90 6.75
N LEU A 104 13.59 -4.06 5.47
CA LEU A 104 14.09 -5.31 4.90
C LEU A 104 15.62 -5.48 4.99
N GLY A 105 16.36 -4.48 5.49
CA GLY A 105 17.82 -4.53 5.58
C GLY A 105 18.55 -4.48 4.24
N VAL A 106 17.94 -3.90 3.19
CA VAL A 106 18.53 -3.73 1.85
C VAL A 106 19.02 -2.30 1.66
N ILE A 107 20.07 -1.96 2.41
CA ILE A 107 20.67 -0.61 2.47
C ILE A 107 21.94 -0.56 1.61
#